data_AF-A0A6P2FZX4-F1
#
_entry.id   AF-A0A6P2FZX4-F1
#
_cell.length_a   1.000
_cell.length_b   1.000
_cell.length_c   1.000
_cell.angle_alpha   90.00
_cell.angle_beta   90.00
_cell.angle_gamma   90.00
#
_symmetry.space_group_name_H-M   'P 1'
#
loop_
_entity.id
_entity.type
_entity.pdbx_description
1 polymer ?
#
loop_
_entity_poly.entity_id
_entity_poly.type
_entity_poly.pdbx_seq_one_letter_code
_entity_poly.pdbx_strand_id
1 'polypeptide(L)'
;MLVLDDNADITGGSANLITGLGVQALRGLLSAPYHALSLLSPELDIGISIKSSDATGTTGTFGPRSIHQFNLGLAQGAASQKPSSAAVQTYPCDGTIGTAHTLRNETPNPIPGRDLNANPIGQPILVAVRPGQGIAISSASMKAKVSGTVVALRPVMTKSNDPNGMLNPSQAVLMPDAPLSPNTEYEVSIVGNNTTLTFDGSNWVSTGTNPAITTNSTGAFTKTFSFTTGG
;
A
#
# COMPACT_ATOMS: atom_id res chain seq x y z
N MET A 1 -3.65 -30.22 9.30
CA MET A 1 -4.67 -29.17 9.54
C MET A 1 -4.86 -28.44 8.22
N LEU A 2 -5.94 -28.76 7.50
CA LEU A 2 -6.28 -28.10 6.24
C LEU A 2 -6.92 -26.76 6.62
N VAL A 3 -6.22 -25.65 6.38
CA VAL A 3 -6.79 -24.31 6.52
C VAL A 3 -7.64 -24.09 5.28
N LEU A 4 -8.94 -24.42 5.38
CA LEU A 4 -9.93 -24.01 4.41
C LEU A 4 -10.13 -22.49 4.58
N ASP A 5 -10.37 -21.79 3.47
CA ASP A 5 -10.67 -20.36 3.37
C ASP A 5 -12.03 -20.06 4.03
N ASP A 6 -12.14 -20.30 5.34
CA ASP A 6 -13.40 -20.42 6.07
C ASP A 6 -13.78 -19.10 6.73
N ASN A 7 -14.67 -18.36 6.06
CA ASN A 7 -15.90 -17.75 6.59
C ASN A 7 -16.37 -16.61 5.66
N ALA A 8 -17.18 -16.93 4.66
CA ALA A 8 -17.95 -15.94 3.91
C ALA A 8 -19.43 -16.06 4.34
N ASP A 9 -19.80 -15.35 5.40
CA ASP A 9 -21.20 -15.17 5.73
C ASP A 9 -21.75 -14.01 4.90
N ILE A 10 -22.35 -14.33 3.76
CA ILE A 10 -23.10 -13.36 2.96
C ILE A 10 -24.61 -13.64 3.03
N THR A 11 -25.03 -14.74 3.67
CA THR A 11 -26.42 -15.22 3.65
C THR A 11 -26.95 -15.82 4.95
N GLY A 12 -26.23 -15.70 6.07
CA GLY A 12 -26.58 -16.22 7.39
C GLY A 12 -26.39 -17.74 7.51
N GLY A 13 -25.99 -18.21 8.70
CA GLY A 13 -26.12 -19.58 9.26
C GLY A 13 -25.59 -20.82 8.50
N SER A 14 -25.42 -20.75 7.18
CA SER A 14 -25.02 -21.83 6.27
C SER A 14 -23.97 -21.23 5.33
N ALA A 15 -22.70 -21.33 5.71
CA ALA A 15 -21.58 -20.70 5.02
C ALA A 15 -21.47 -21.18 3.56
N ASN A 16 -21.83 -20.32 2.61
CA ASN A 16 -21.41 -20.51 1.23
C ASN A 16 -19.93 -20.11 1.16
N LEU A 17 -19.06 -21.11 1.00
CA LEU A 17 -17.63 -20.89 0.84
C LEU A 17 -17.40 -20.12 -0.49
N ILE A 18 -17.03 -18.84 -0.40
CA ILE A 18 -16.56 -18.10 -1.59
C ILE A 18 -15.05 -18.19 -1.61
N THR A 19 -14.55 -19.14 -2.39
CA THR A 19 -13.14 -19.32 -2.66
C THR A 19 -12.50 -18.01 -3.10
N GLY A 20 -11.45 -17.58 -2.40
CA GLY A 20 -10.64 -16.40 -2.75
C GLY A 20 -11.13 -15.08 -2.15
N LEU A 21 -12.14 -15.10 -1.26
CA LEU A 21 -12.62 -13.88 -0.61
C LEU A 21 -11.56 -13.26 0.31
N GLY A 22 -10.82 -14.08 1.07
CA GLY A 22 -9.72 -13.58 1.92
C GLY A 22 -8.60 -12.91 1.10
N VAL A 23 -8.28 -13.48 -0.06
CA VAL A 23 -7.31 -12.91 -1.01
C VAL A 23 -7.81 -11.57 -1.56
N GLN A 24 -9.09 -11.48 -1.94
CA GLN A 24 -9.70 -10.23 -2.39
C GLN A 24 -9.72 -9.17 -1.29
N ALA A 25 -10.06 -9.55 -0.06
CA ALA A 25 -10.07 -8.64 1.09
C ALA A 25 -8.67 -8.05 1.35
N LEU A 26 -7.64 -8.90 1.37
CA LEU A 26 -6.25 -8.45 1.56
C LEU A 26 -5.78 -7.56 0.42
N ARG A 27 -6.10 -7.91 -0.84
CA ARG A 27 -5.77 -7.08 -2.01
C ARG A 27 -6.49 -5.73 -1.99
N GLY A 28 -7.71 -5.69 -1.47
CA GLY A 28 -8.46 -4.44 -1.26
C GLY A 28 -7.82 -3.55 -0.20
N LEU A 29 -7.33 -4.12 0.91
CA LEU A 29 -6.58 -3.36 1.91
C LEU A 29 -5.22 -2.87 1.36
N LEU A 30 -4.54 -3.70 0.56
CA LEU A 30 -3.29 -3.33 -0.10
C LEU A 30 -3.47 -2.33 -1.25
N SER A 31 -4.70 -2.12 -1.73
CA SER A 31 -5.03 -1.07 -2.71
C SER A 31 -5.47 0.25 -2.07
N ALA A 32 -5.66 0.28 -0.75
CA ALA A 32 -5.99 1.46 0.04
C ALA A 32 -4.70 2.03 0.71
N PRO A 33 -4.12 3.14 0.23
CA PRO A 33 -2.84 3.69 0.67
C PRO A 33 -2.52 3.61 2.16
N TYR A 34 -3.37 4.14 3.03
CA TYR A 34 -3.17 4.15 4.49
C TYR A 34 -3.30 2.77 5.12
N HIS A 35 -4.20 1.92 4.61
CA HIS A 35 -4.28 0.53 5.07
C HIS A 35 -3.05 -0.27 4.61
N ALA A 36 -2.58 -0.04 3.39
CA ALA A 36 -1.37 -0.64 2.84
C ALA A 36 -0.13 -0.21 3.64
N LEU A 37 -0.04 1.05 4.08
CA LEU A 37 1.04 1.51 4.97
C LEU A 37 1.10 0.70 6.27
N SER A 38 -0.06 0.35 6.83
CA SER A 38 -0.14 -0.49 8.03
C SER A 38 0.21 -1.93 7.69
N LEU A 39 -0.41 -2.54 6.68
CA LEU A 39 -0.14 -3.93 6.28
C LEU A 39 1.30 -4.22 5.87
N LEU A 40 2.00 -3.21 5.34
CA LEU A 40 3.39 -3.29 4.91
C LEU A 40 4.35 -2.67 5.92
N SER A 41 3.88 -2.42 7.14
CA SER A 41 4.73 -1.98 8.24
C SER A 41 5.81 -3.03 8.54
N PRO A 42 7.00 -2.61 9.02
CA PRO A 42 8.14 -3.50 9.25
C PRO A 42 8.00 -4.37 10.51
N GLU A 43 6.77 -4.68 10.93
CA GLU A 43 6.51 -5.46 12.13
C GLU A 43 6.78 -6.94 11.88
N LEU A 44 7.17 -7.64 12.94
CA LEU A 44 7.69 -9.00 12.85
C LEU A 44 6.60 -10.07 13.05
N ASP A 45 5.50 -9.71 13.71
CA ASP A 45 4.40 -10.60 14.00
C ASP A 45 3.12 -10.15 13.30
N ILE A 46 2.37 -11.12 12.79
CA ILE A 46 1.03 -10.91 12.25
C ILE A 46 0.04 -11.91 12.83
N GLY A 47 -1.06 -11.39 13.39
CA GLY A 47 -2.24 -12.14 13.77
C GLY A 47 -3.35 -11.91 12.76
N ILE A 48 -3.95 -12.99 12.25
CA ILE A 48 -5.06 -12.93 11.31
C ILE A 48 -6.27 -13.61 11.95
N SER A 49 -7.42 -12.94 11.92
CA SER A 49 -8.69 -13.51 12.37
C SER A 49 -9.78 -13.25 11.35
N ILE A 50 -10.65 -14.23 11.15
CA ILE A 50 -11.81 -14.14 10.27
C ILE A 50 -13.05 -14.52 11.08
N LYS A 51 -14.08 -13.67 11.07
CA LYS A 51 -15.39 -13.95 11.69
C LYS A 51 -16.52 -13.56 10.75
N SER A 52 -17.67 -14.21 10.90
CA SER A 52 -18.91 -13.71 10.31
C SER A 52 -19.50 -12.55 11.11
N SER A 53 -20.35 -11.76 10.47
CA SER A 53 -21.19 -10.78 11.15
C SER A 53 -22.14 -11.44 12.14
N ASP A 54 -22.62 -12.67 11.87
CA ASP A 54 -23.43 -13.44 12.81
C ASP A 54 -22.65 -13.77 14.09
N ALA A 55 -21.41 -14.27 13.95
CA ALA A 55 -20.55 -14.62 15.08
C ALA A 55 -20.11 -13.41 15.91
N THR A 56 -20.24 -12.19 15.36
CA THR A 56 -19.97 -10.93 16.06
C THR A 56 -21.25 -10.20 16.49
N GLY A 57 -22.44 -10.73 16.17
CA GLY A 57 -23.73 -10.09 16.45
C GLY A 57 -23.97 -8.79 15.69
N THR A 58 -23.29 -8.58 14.55
CA THR A 58 -23.31 -7.30 13.81
C THR A 58 -24.16 -7.33 12.53
N THR A 59 -24.73 -8.48 12.18
CA THR A 59 -25.55 -8.68 10.95
C THR A 59 -26.72 -7.71 10.87
N GLY A 60 -27.44 -7.46 11.98
CA GLY A 60 -28.58 -6.55 11.98
C GLY A 60 -28.23 -5.08 11.71
N THR A 61 -26.98 -4.68 11.93
CA THR A 61 -26.51 -3.29 11.75
C THR A 61 -25.84 -3.08 10.39
N PHE A 62 -25.00 -4.03 9.96
CA PHE A 62 -24.15 -3.87 8.77
C PHE A 62 -24.47 -4.84 7.63
N GLY A 63 -25.51 -5.66 7.80
CA GLY A 63 -25.84 -6.76 6.90
C GLY A 63 -24.88 -7.96 7.06
N PRO A 64 -25.19 -9.08 6.37
CA PRO A 64 -24.32 -10.25 6.31
C PRO A 64 -22.96 -9.89 5.69
N ARG A 65 -21.87 -10.17 6.41
CA ARG A 65 -20.50 -9.99 5.90
C ARG A 65 -19.49 -10.90 6.59
N SER A 66 -18.36 -11.09 5.95
CA SER A 66 -17.13 -11.54 6.60
C SER A 66 -16.35 -10.35 7.15
N ILE A 67 -15.74 -10.54 8.32
CA ILE A 67 -14.91 -9.56 9.01
C ILE A 67 -13.51 -10.16 9.09
N HIS A 68 -12.56 -9.50 8.44
CA HIS A 68 -11.15 -9.90 8.39
C HIS A 68 -10.35 -8.91 9.21
N GLN A 69 -9.65 -9.40 10.23
CA GLN A 69 -8.81 -8.60 11.10
C GLN A 69 -7.35 -9.01 10.93
N PHE A 70 -6.50 -8.01 10.68
CA PHE A 70 -5.06 -8.15 10.58
C PHE A 70 -4.42 -7.29 11.67
N ASN A 71 -3.77 -7.93 12.64
CA ASN A 71 -3.07 -7.27 13.72
C ASN A 71 -1.58 -7.46 13.52
N LEU A 72 -0.85 -6.36 13.41
CA LEU A 72 0.60 -6.38 13.31
C LEU A 72 1.19 -6.05 14.67
N GLY A 73 2.30 -6.70 14.99
CA GLY A 73 2.91 -6.62 16.32
C GLY A 73 4.43 -6.62 16.27
N LEU A 74 4.99 -5.86 17.19
CA LEU A 74 6.40 -5.91 17.53
C LEU A 74 6.52 -6.15 19.03
N ALA A 75 7.24 -7.20 19.41
CA ALA A 75 7.51 -7.46 20.80
C ALA A 75 8.20 -6.25 21.46
N GLN A 76 7.86 -5.96 22.71
CA GLN A 76 8.46 -4.84 23.44
C GLN A 76 9.99 -4.99 23.50
N GLY A 77 10.72 -3.97 23.06
CA GLY A 77 12.18 -3.99 23.00
C GLY A 77 12.78 -4.70 21.77
N ALA A 78 11.95 -5.32 20.92
CA ALA A 78 12.40 -5.81 19.63
C ALA A 78 12.61 -4.65 18.64
N ALA A 79 13.49 -4.88 17.66
CA ALA A 79 13.67 -3.97 16.54
C ALA A 79 12.83 -4.46 15.36
N SER A 80 12.13 -3.54 14.70
CA SER A 80 11.41 -3.81 13.45
C SER A 80 12.37 -4.31 12.36
N GLN A 81 11.83 -4.98 11.34
CA GLN A 81 12.62 -5.35 10.16
C GLN A 81 13.12 -4.08 9.46
N LYS A 82 14.42 -4.00 9.21
CA LYS A 82 15.01 -2.84 8.53
C LYS A 82 15.46 -3.25 7.13
N PRO A 83 14.94 -2.62 6.08
CA PRO A 83 15.49 -2.84 4.76
C PRO A 83 16.94 -2.34 4.70
N SER A 84 17.68 -2.84 3.71
CA SER A 84 19.01 -2.30 3.39
C SER A 84 18.92 -0.78 3.25
N SER A 85 19.90 -0.07 3.78
CA SER A 85 19.93 1.40 3.75
C SER A 85 20.09 1.98 2.33
N ALA A 86 20.43 1.16 1.35
CA ALA A 86 20.42 1.53 -0.07
C ALA A 86 19.09 1.21 -0.79
N ALA A 87 18.18 0.50 -0.15
CA ALA A 87 16.97 0.03 -0.81
C ALA A 87 15.91 1.14 -0.93
N VAL A 88 15.35 1.24 -2.13
CA VAL A 88 14.06 1.89 -2.38
C VAL A 88 13.05 0.78 -2.65
N GLN A 89 12.15 0.58 -1.70
CA GLN A 89 11.11 -0.44 -1.76
C GLN A 89 9.86 0.11 -2.42
N THR A 90 9.13 -0.76 -3.10
CA THR A 90 7.81 -0.43 -3.65
C THR A 90 6.83 -1.51 -3.29
N TYR A 91 5.58 -1.11 -3.08
CA TYR A 91 4.45 -2.00 -3.24
C TYR A 91 3.51 -1.41 -4.28
N PRO A 92 3.09 -2.14 -5.32
CA PRO A 92 3.51 -3.51 -5.63
C PRO A 92 5.03 -3.63 -5.85
N CYS A 93 5.59 -4.78 -5.47
CA CYS A 93 6.97 -5.13 -5.77
C CYS A 93 7.10 -5.50 -7.26
N ASP A 94 8.32 -5.49 -7.79
CA ASP A 94 8.59 -6.00 -9.14
C ASP A 94 8.09 -7.45 -9.30
N GLY A 95 7.36 -7.71 -10.37
CA GLY A 95 6.76 -9.02 -10.67
C GLY A 95 5.53 -9.38 -9.82
N THR A 96 4.98 -8.45 -9.00
CA THR A 96 3.74 -8.73 -8.25
C THR A 96 2.58 -8.99 -9.22
N ILE A 97 1.81 -10.05 -8.97
CA ILE A 97 0.62 -10.40 -9.77
C ILE A 97 -0.66 -10.35 -8.94
N GLY A 98 -1.76 -10.03 -9.61
CA GLY A 98 -3.09 -10.08 -9.02
C GLY A 98 -3.39 -8.92 -8.08
N THR A 99 -2.71 -7.77 -8.20
CA THR A 99 -3.07 -6.56 -7.44
C THR A 99 -4.52 -6.15 -7.72
N ALA A 100 -5.16 -5.37 -6.84
CA ALA A 100 -6.46 -4.82 -7.22
C ALA A 100 -6.30 -3.96 -8.47
N HIS A 101 -7.32 -3.86 -9.32
CA HIS A 101 -7.30 -2.88 -10.42
C HIS A 101 -8.04 -1.58 -10.04
N THR A 102 -8.81 -1.60 -8.95
CA THR A 102 -9.60 -0.47 -8.44
C THR A 102 -9.48 -0.32 -6.93
N LEU A 103 -9.49 0.93 -6.46
CA LEU A 103 -9.78 1.32 -5.08
C LEU A 103 -11.09 2.10 -5.08
N ARG A 104 -12.08 1.60 -4.34
CA ARG A 104 -13.41 2.23 -4.23
C ARG A 104 -13.73 2.79 -2.84
N ASN A 105 -12.96 2.42 -1.83
CA ASN A 105 -13.22 2.86 -0.47
C ASN A 105 -11.94 2.89 0.35
N GLU A 106 -11.74 3.98 1.07
CA GLU A 106 -10.70 4.10 2.07
C GLU A 106 -11.14 5.13 3.13
N THR A 107 -10.82 4.84 4.39
CA THR A 107 -11.06 5.78 5.50
C THR A 107 -9.81 5.81 6.39
N PRO A 108 -9.20 6.99 6.64
CA PRO A 108 -9.58 8.28 6.06
C PRO A 108 -9.30 8.34 4.55
N ASN A 109 -9.99 9.23 3.83
CA ASN A 109 -9.85 9.31 2.37
C ASN A 109 -8.58 10.09 1.98
N PRO A 110 -7.65 9.52 1.17
CA PRO A 110 -6.41 10.19 0.78
C PRO A 110 -6.60 11.30 -0.27
N ILE A 111 -7.78 11.43 -0.87
CA ILE A 111 -8.08 12.44 -1.90
C ILE A 111 -9.23 13.33 -1.41
N PRO A 112 -8.94 14.53 -0.86
CA PRO A 112 -9.95 15.42 -0.32
C PRO A 112 -11.04 15.74 -1.36
N GLY A 113 -12.29 15.60 -0.96
CA GLY A 113 -13.46 15.92 -1.80
C GLY A 113 -13.80 14.90 -2.88
N ARG A 114 -13.03 13.80 -3.03
CA ARG A 114 -13.36 12.75 -4.01
C ARG A 114 -14.19 11.65 -3.35
N ASP A 115 -15.35 11.36 -3.90
CA ASP A 115 -16.05 10.11 -3.60
C ASP A 115 -15.37 8.96 -4.36
N LEU A 116 -14.63 8.11 -3.65
CA LEU A 116 -13.92 6.96 -4.24
C LEU A 116 -14.89 5.87 -4.72
N ASN A 117 -16.10 5.80 -4.18
CA ASN A 117 -17.08 4.82 -4.62
C ASN A 117 -17.69 5.23 -5.96
N ALA A 118 -17.98 6.52 -6.15
CA ALA A 118 -18.48 7.04 -7.42
C ALA A 118 -17.37 7.22 -8.48
N ASN A 119 -16.20 7.71 -8.07
CA ASN A 119 -15.04 8.01 -8.92
C ASN A 119 -13.78 7.32 -8.38
N PRO A 120 -13.65 6.00 -8.56
CA PRO A 120 -12.53 5.21 -8.03
C PRO A 120 -11.19 5.56 -8.68
N ILE A 121 -10.12 5.12 -8.03
CA ILE A 121 -8.74 5.20 -8.54
C ILE A 121 -8.18 3.80 -8.80
N GLY A 122 -7.03 3.71 -9.48
CA GLY A 122 -6.32 2.46 -9.69
C GLY A 122 -5.45 2.05 -8.50
N GLN A 123 -4.80 0.88 -8.58
CA GLN A 123 -3.85 0.41 -7.55
C GLN A 123 -2.77 1.46 -7.27
N PRO A 124 -2.72 2.00 -6.04
CA PRO A 124 -1.66 2.93 -5.68
C PRO A 124 -0.33 2.19 -5.51
N ILE A 125 0.74 2.94 -5.73
CA ILE A 125 2.12 2.48 -5.57
C ILE A 125 2.69 3.16 -4.34
N LEU A 126 2.98 2.39 -3.30
CA LEU A 126 3.73 2.85 -2.15
C LEU A 126 5.22 2.79 -2.50
N VAL A 127 5.96 3.81 -2.12
CA VAL A 127 7.42 3.87 -2.20
C VAL A 127 7.94 4.14 -0.80
N ALA A 128 8.90 3.34 -0.35
CA ALA A 128 9.48 3.48 0.97
C ALA A 128 11.01 3.36 0.92
N VAL A 129 11.65 4.16 1.75
CA VAL A 129 13.07 4.00 2.13
C VAL A 129 13.15 3.60 3.60
N ARG A 130 14.36 3.29 4.07
CA ARG A 130 14.54 2.86 5.46
C ARG A 130 14.08 3.96 6.43
N PRO A 131 13.33 3.64 7.49
CA PRO A 131 12.99 4.61 8.54
C PRO A 131 14.24 5.34 9.07
N GLY A 132 14.13 6.66 9.22
CA GLY A 132 15.27 7.55 9.47
C GLY A 132 15.88 8.15 8.19
N GLN A 133 15.31 7.84 7.02
CA GLN A 133 15.65 8.47 5.74
C GLN A 133 14.46 9.25 5.18
N GLY A 134 14.73 10.28 4.39
CA GLY A 134 13.71 11.07 3.71
C GLY A 134 13.64 10.65 2.26
N ILE A 135 12.43 10.59 1.70
CA ILE A 135 12.22 10.34 0.28
C ILE A 135 11.64 11.57 -0.41
N ALA A 136 12.18 11.90 -1.58
CA ALA A 136 11.64 12.90 -2.48
C ALA A 136 11.53 12.31 -3.89
N ILE A 137 10.32 12.30 -4.46
CA ILE A 137 10.07 11.84 -5.83
C ILE A 137 10.11 13.06 -6.75
N SER A 138 11.03 13.07 -7.72
CA SER A 138 11.16 14.15 -8.69
C SER A 138 10.33 13.91 -9.95
N SER A 139 10.22 12.65 -10.38
CA SER A 139 9.33 12.26 -11.47
C SER A 139 8.88 10.82 -11.32
N ALA A 140 7.71 10.54 -11.90
CA ALA A 140 7.23 9.18 -12.05
C ALA A 140 6.35 9.03 -13.28
N SER A 141 6.39 7.85 -13.88
CA SER A 141 5.55 7.49 -15.00
C SER A 141 5.03 6.07 -14.83
N MET A 142 3.87 5.82 -15.41
CA MET A 142 3.25 4.51 -15.44
C MET A 142 2.58 4.34 -16.81
N LYS A 143 2.72 3.15 -17.39
CA LYS A 143 2.08 2.80 -18.65
C LYS A 143 1.72 1.32 -18.68
N ALA A 144 0.65 0.97 -19.39
CA ALA A 144 0.36 -0.42 -19.72
C ALA A 144 1.50 -0.97 -20.59
N LYS A 145 2.12 -2.07 -20.17
CA LYS A 145 3.39 -2.56 -20.76
C LYS A 145 3.23 -2.97 -22.22
N VAL A 146 2.11 -3.62 -22.56
CA VAL A 146 1.84 -4.12 -23.92
C VAL A 146 1.35 -3.01 -24.85
N SER A 147 0.33 -2.24 -24.45
CA SER A 147 -0.27 -1.21 -25.32
C SER A 147 0.50 0.11 -25.32
N GLY A 148 1.42 0.31 -24.37
CA GLY A 148 2.12 1.58 -24.18
C GLY A 148 1.22 2.71 -23.67
N THR A 149 -0.05 2.43 -23.34
CA THR A 149 -0.99 3.48 -22.90
C THR A 149 -0.54 4.09 -21.59
N VAL A 150 -0.32 5.40 -21.58
CA VAL A 150 0.10 6.14 -20.38
C VAL A 150 -1.05 6.19 -19.38
N VAL A 151 -0.73 5.91 -18.12
CA VAL A 151 -1.64 6.04 -16.98
C VAL A 151 -1.46 7.43 -16.38
N ALA A 152 -2.53 8.22 -16.31
CA ALA A 152 -2.50 9.49 -15.61
C ALA A 152 -2.31 9.25 -14.11
N LEU A 153 -1.28 9.86 -13.53
CA LEU A 153 -1.00 9.82 -12.10
C LEU A 153 -1.41 11.14 -11.45
N ARG A 154 -1.99 11.07 -10.26
CA ARG A 154 -2.19 12.23 -9.40
C ARG A 154 -0.84 12.78 -8.91
N PRO A 155 -0.78 14.03 -8.41
CA PRO A 155 0.39 14.53 -7.72
C PRO A 155 0.86 13.55 -6.64
N VAL A 156 2.16 13.31 -6.56
CA VAL A 156 2.75 12.38 -5.59
C VAL A 156 2.38 12.82 -4.18
N MET A 157 1.82 11.91 -3.41
CA MET A 157 1.54 12.13 -2.00
C MET A 157 2.78 11.78 -1.18
N THR A 158 3.17 12.68 -0.30
CA THR A 158 4.34 12.61 0.60
C THR A 158 3.92 13.14 1.96
N LYS A 159 4.81 13.10 2.97
CA LYS A 159 4.49 13.65 4.30
C LYS A 159 3.96 15.09 4.27
N SER A 160 4.49 15.95 3.40
CA SER A 160 4.19 17.38 3.41
C SER A 160 2.83 17.76 2.84
N ASN A 161 2.24 16.89 2.01
CA ASN A 161 0.97 17.13 1.33
C ASN A 161 -0.06 16.01 1.58
N ASP A 162 0.22 15.08 2.49
CA ASP A 162 -0.74 14.07 2.93
C ASP A 162 -1.87 14.75 3.75
N PRO A 163 -3.11 14.76 3.25
CA PRO A 163 -4.23 15.45 3.89
C PRO A 163 -4.58 14.90 5.27
N ASN A 164 -4.22 13.65 5.57
CA ASN A 164 -4.51 13.00 6.84
C ASN A 164 -3.27 12.81 7.72
N GLY A 165 -2.09 13.22 7.24
CA GLY A 165 -0.84 13.15 7.99
C GLY A 165 -0.37 11.73 8.38
N MET A 166 -0.87 10.70 7.72
CA MET A 166 -0.60 9.28 7.96
C MET A 166 0.77 8.81 7.45
N LEU A 167 1.28 9.39 6.35
CA LEU A 167 2.60 9.09 5.83
C LEU A 167 3.67 9.54 6.83
N ASN A 168 4.80 8.85 6.84
CA ASN A 168 6.04 9.36 7.43
C ASN A 168 6.98 9.90 6.33
N PRO A 169 8.05 10.65 6.69
CA PRO A 169 8.98 11.22 5.71
C PRO A 169 9.74 10.21 4.86
N SER A 170 9.77 8.94 5.26
CA SER A 170 10.42 7.84 4.52
C SER A 170 9.50 7.22 3.46
N GLN A 171 8.29 7.76 3.27
CA GLN A 171 7.24 7.20 2.42
C GLN A 171 6.70 8.22 1.41
N ALA A 172 6.32 7.70 0.26
CA ALA A 172 5.55 8.40 -0.77
C ALA A 172 4.53 7.45 -1.40
N VAL A 173 3.46 8.01 -1.98
CA VAL A 173 2.42 7.24 -2.68
C VAL A 173 2.13 7.87 -4.03
N LEU A 174 2.14 7.06 -5.07
CA LEU A 174 1.68 7.41 -6.42
C LEU A 174 0.31 6.78 -6.63
N MET A 175 -0.62 7.55 -7.18
CA MET A 175 -2.00 7.11 -7.38
C MET A 175 -2.40 7.28 -8.85
N PRO A 176 -2.75 6.19 -9.58
CA PRO A 176 -3.46 6.29 -10.85
C PRO A 176 -4.76 7.09 -10.66
N ASP A 177 -5.04 8.06 -11.51
CA ASP A 177 -6.21 8.94 -11.32
C ASP A 177 -7.55 8.29 -11.70
N ALA A 178 -7.50 7.08 -12.28
CA ALA A 178 -8.64 6.29 -12.71
C ALA A 178 -8.34 4.78 -12.49
N PRO A 179 -9.37 3.92 -12.49
CA PRO A 179 -9.21 2.47 -12.49
C PRO A 179 -8.21 1.97 -13.54
N LEU A 180 -7.43 0.96 -13.15
CA LEU A 180 -6.61 0.21 -14.10
C LEU A 180 -7.46 -0.86 -14.80
N SER A 181 -6.99 -1.33 -15.93
CA SER A 181 -7.56 -2.49 -16.62
C SER A 181 -7.24 -3.76 -15.82
N PRO A 182 -8.17 -4.72 -15.70
CA PRO A 182 -7.91 -6.02 -15.10
C PRO A 182 -6.93 -6.84 -15.95
N ASN A 183 -6.25 -7.81 -15.34
CA ASN A 183 -5.31 -8.73 -16.01
C ASN A 183 -4.27 -8.03 -16.90
N THR A 184 -3.83 -6.83 -16.52
CA THR A 184 -2.96 -5.98 -17.34
C THR A 184 -1.65 -5.74 -16.59
N GLU A 185 -0.54 -5.97 -17.28
CA GLU A 185 0.79 -5.64 -16.76
C GLU A 185 1.10 -4.16 -17.01
N TYR A 186 1.56 -3.47 -15.97
CA TYR A 186 1.96 -2.08 -16.01
C TYR A 186 3.45 -1.96 -15.69
N GLU A 187 4.14 -1.10 -16.44
CA GLU A 187 5.52 -0.68 -16.16
C GLU A 187 5.50 0.68 -15.46
N VAL A 188 6.26 0.79 -14.38
CA VAL A 188 6.41 2.00 -13.58
C VAL A 188 7.87 2.41 -13.57
N SER A 189 8.13 3.70 -13.75
CA SER A 189 9.45 4.29 -13.55
C SER A 189 9.37 5.44 -12.56
N ILE A 190 10.29 5.48 -11.60
CA ILE A 190 10.36 6.45 -10.52
C ILE A 190 11.77 7.00 -10.45
N VAL A 191 11.90 8.31 -10.46
CA VAL A 191 13.16 9.02 -10.22
C VAL A 191 12.99 9.86 -8.96
N GLY A 192 14.00 9.85 -8.11
CA GLY A 192 13.95 10.59 -6.86
C GLY A 192 15.30 10.66 -6.17
N ASN A 193 15.27 11.17 -4.94
CA ASN A 193 16.41 11.21 -4.04
C ASN A 193 16.00 10.67 -2.68
N ASN A 194 16.96 10.07 -1.96
CA ASN A 194 16.84 9.81 -0.55
C ASN A 194 17.94 10.52 0.26
N THR A 195 17.59 10.89 1.49
CA THR A 195 18.47 11.64 2.39
C THR A 195 18.47 11.03 3.77
N THR A 196 19.48 11.33 4.58
CA THR A 196 19.46 11.03 6.01
C THR A 196 18.56 12.03 6.71
N LEU A 197 17.73 11.57 7.66
CA LEU A 197 16.93 12.44 8.52
C LEU A 197 17.37 12.33 9.98
N THR A 198 17.25 13.45 10.69
CA THR A 198 17.23 13.48 12.15
C THR A 198 15.97 14.16 12.63
N PHE A 199 15.43 13.72 13.76
CA PHE A 199 14.34 14.41 14.42
C PHE A 199 14.92 15.48 15.36
N ASP A 200 14.53 16.74 15.18
CA ASP A 200 15.03 17.88 15.97
C ASP A 200 14.19 18.16 17.24
N GLY A 201 13.22 17.30 17.54
CA GLY A 201 12.25 17.47 18.62
C GLY A 201 10.87 17.98 18.14
N SER A 202 10.77 18.51 16.92
CA SER A 202 9.52 18.98 16.31
C SER A 202 9.32 18.48 14.88
N ASN A 203 10.38 18.46 14.08
CA ASN A 203 10.38 18.11 12.67
C ASN A 203 11.44 17.07 12.35
N TRP A 204 11.21 16.35 11.26
CA TRP A 204 12.25 15.57 10.62
C TRP A 204 13.01 16.48 9.67
N VAL A 205 14.31 16.65 9.93
CA VAL A 205 15.19 17.54 9.17
C VAL A 205 16.20 16.69 8.40
N SER A 206 16.38 17.01 7.12
CA SER A 206 17.44 16.39 6.33
C SER A 206 18.80 16.88 6.80
N THR A 207 19.70 15.94 7.11
CA THR A 207 21.07 16.24 7.56
C THR A 207 22.12 15.96 6.49
N GLY A 208 21.69 15.57 5.29
CA GLY A 208 22.57 15.35 4.15
C GLY A 208 22.25 14.05 3.41
N THR A 209 23.19 13.65 2.54
CA THR A 209 23.07 12.45 1.72
C THR A 209 22.99 11.19 2.58
N ASN A 210 22.23 10.20 2.13
CA ASN A 210 22.21 8.87 2.72
C ASN A 210 23.57 8.17 2.47
N PRO A 211 24.40 7.93 3.51
CA PRO A 211 25.77 7.43 3.34
C PRO A 211 25.83 5.98 2.83
N ALA A 212 24.70 5.26 2.82
CA ALA A 212 24.65 3.89 2.34
C ALA A 212 24.36 3.75 0.84
N ILE A 213 23.96 4.82 0.15
CA ILE A 213 23.92 4.83 -1.32
C ILE A 213 25.31 5.29 -1.79
N THR A 214 26.16 4.33 -2.11
CA THR A 214 27.56 4.56 -2.51
C THR A 214 27.75 4.77 -4.01
N THR A 215 26.69 4.60 -4.81
CA THR A 215 26.76 4.65 -6.28
C THR A 215 26.36 5.98 -6.90
N ASN A 216 25.75 6.90 -6.14
CA ASN A 216 25.43 8.26 -6.59
C ASN A 216 25.75 9.26 -5.46
N SER A 217 26.58 10.26 -5.75
CA SER A 217 27.11 11.25 -4.79
C SER A 217 26.04 12.10 -4.08
N THR A 218 24.76 11.96 -4.45
CA THR A 218 23.62 12.77 -4.00
C THR A 218 22.46 11.99 -3.41
N GLY A 219 22.54 10.65 -3.28
CA GLY A 219 21.38 9.84 -2.84
C GLY A 219 20.27 9.74 -3.89
N ALA A 220 20.56 10.11 -5.14
CA ALA A 220 19.65 9.94 -6.27
C ALA A 220 19.41 8.46 -6.59
N PHE A 221 18.17 8.14 -6.98
CA PHE A 221 17.78 6.81 -7.43
C PHE A 221 16.88 6.88 -8.66
N THR A 222 16.99 5.82 -9.46
CA THR A 222 16.01 5.46 -10.48
C THR A 222 15.53 4.05 -10.18
N LYS A 223 14.22 3.84 -10.15
CA LYS A 223 13.61 2.53 -9.96
C LYS A 223 12.59 2.28 -11.06
N THR A 224 12.77 1.18 -11.77
CA THR A 224 11.79 0.68 -12.74
C THR A 224 11.37 -0.71 -12.32
N PHE A 225 10.07 -1.01 -12.42
CA PHE A 225 9.50 -2.31 -12.08
C PHE A 225 8.19 -2.51 -12.83
N SER A 226 7.68 -3.74 -12.86
CA SER A 226 6.34 -4.04 -13.35
C SER A 226 5.48 -4.78 -12.34
N PHE A 227 4.17 -4.65 -12.50
CA PHE A 227 3.19 -5.44 -11.77
C PHE A 227 1.95 -5.72 -12.62
N THR A 228 1.21 -6.76 -12.28
CA THR A 228 0.01 -7.18 -13.00
C THR A 228 -1.22 -7.06 -12.10
N THR A 229 -2.27 -6.44 -12.62
CA THR A 229 -3.58 -6.38 -11.97
C THR A 229 -4.30 -7.73 -12.04
N GLY A 230 -5.13 -8.02 -11.05
CA GLY A 230 -6.01 -9.19 -11.02
C GLY A 230 -7.24 -9.02 -11.92
N GLY A 231 -7.85 -10.17 -12.22
CA GLY A 231 -9.14 -10.27 -12.91
C GLY A 231 -10.33 -10.12 -11.98
#